data_AF-A0A7J9JDX1-F1
#
_entry.id   AF-A0A7J9JDX1-F1
#
_cell.length_a   1.000
_cell.length_b   1.000
_cell.length_c   1.000
_cell.angle_alpha   90.00
_cell.angle_beta   90.00
_cell.angle_gamma   90.00
#
_symmetry.space_group_name_H-M   'P 1'
#
loop_
_entity.id
_entity.type
_entity.pdbx_description
1 polymer ?
#
loop_
_entity_poly.entity_id
_entity_poly.type
_entity_poly.pdbx_seq_one_letter_code
_entity_poly.pdbx_strand_id
1 'polypeptide(L)'
;MTMVFDNYIIGGTFLVSLFGSVLLFILRDDSYREKKIKKGSRKFEIQTDTVTGTETGKCSPENDSGDDIIIVGAGVAGAALAHTLGKDGRRVRVIERDLTEPDRIVGELLQPGGYLKLAELGLEDCVEEIDAQRVLGYALFKDGRNTKLSYPLEKFHADVAGRSFHNGRFIRRMREKAATLPKLMNYELAIDLLSPSYVKLSDGQELRAYAPLTIVCDGCFSNLRRSLCNPK
;
A
#
# COMPACT_ATOMS: atom_id res chain seq x y z
N MET A 1 -70.83 -32.18 -8.25
CA MET A 1 -69.57 -32.25 -9.03
C MET A 1 -68.43 -32.01 -8.05
N THR A 2 -67.93 -33.08 -7.43
CA THR A 2 -66.84 -33.04 -6.44
C THR A 2 -65.51 -33.02 -7.17
N MET A 3 -64.81 -31.89 -7.15
CA MET A 3 -63.41 -31.84 -7.60
C MET A 3 -62.51 -32.35 -6.47
N VAL A 4 -61.96 -33.55 -6.66
CA VAL A 4 -60.91 -34.10 -5.83
C VAL A 4 -59.59 -33.50 -6.36
N PHE A 5 -58.96 -32.62 -5.59
CA PHE A 5 -57.62 -32.14 -5.90
C PHE A 5 -56.60 -33.14 -5.34
N ASP A 6 -55.84 -33.77 -6.24
CA ASP A 6 -54.75 -34.68 -5.88
C ASP A 6 -53.62 -33.92 -5.18
N ASN A 7 -53.52 -34.10 -3.86
CA ASN A 7 -52.46 -33.56 -3.00
C ASN A 7 -51.05 -34.02 -3.39
N TYR A 8 -50.92 -35.01 -4.29
CA TYR A 8 -49.64 -35.51 -4.78
C TYR A 8 -49.02 -34.65 -5.89
N ILE A 9 -49.81 -33.91 -6.66
CA ILE A 9 -49.31 -33.10 -7.79
C ILE A 9 -48.71 -31.78 -7.29
N ILE A 10 -49.30 -31.18 -6.26
CA ILE A 10 -48.85 -29.90 -5.69
C ILE A 10 -47.58 -30.10 -4.83
N GLY A 11 -47.48 -31.20 -4.07
CA GLY A 11 -46.28 -31.51 -3.28
C GLY A 11 -45.07 -31.91 -4.14
N GLY A 12 -45.29 -32.70 -5.19
CA GLY A 12 -44.22 -33.16 -6.08
C GLY A 12 -43.59 -32.04 -6.91
N THR A 13 -44.39 -31.12 -7.43
CA THR A 13 -43.90 -29.98 -8.22
C THR A 13 -43.10 -28.98 -7.39
N PHE A 14 -43.47 -28.78 -6.12
CA PHE A 14 -42.74 -27.90 -5.21
C PHE A 14 -41.36 -28.45 -4.85
N LEU A 15 -41.26 -29.76 -4.59
CA LEU A 15 -39.99 -30.42 -4.27
C LEU A 15 -39.04 -30.45 -5.49
N VAL A 16 -39.54 -30.73 -6.69
CA VAL A 16 -38.71 -30.69 -7.91
C VAL A 16 -38.17 -29.29 -8.20
N SER A 17 -38.98 -28.25 -7.98
CA SER A 17 -38.54 -26.85 -8.11
C SER A 17 -37.47 -26.48 -7.08
N LEU A 18 -37.63 -26.93 -5.83
CA LEU A 18 -36.67 -26.67 -4.75
C LEU A 18 -35.32 -27.32 -5.04
N PHE A 19 -35.30 -28.60 -5.43
CA PHE A 19 -34.06 -29.31 -5.78
C PHE A 19 -33.41 -28.73 -7.04
N GLY A 20 -34.20 -28.34 -8.05
CA GLY A 20 -33.69 -27.65 -9.24
C GLY A 20 -33.02 -26.31 -8.91
N SER A 21 -33.59 -25.54 -7.98
CA SER A 21 -33.05 -24.25 -7.55
C SER A 21 -31.73 -24.40 -6.78
N VAL A 22 -31.62 -25.43 -5.92
CA VAL A 22 -30.41 -25.74 -5.15
C VAL A 22 -29.29 -26.23 -6.07
N LEU A 23 -29.60 -27.10 -7.04
CA LEU A 23 -28.63 -27.57 -8.03
C LEU A 23 -28.12 -26.41 -8.89
N LEU A 24 -29.01 -25.52 -9.35
CA LEU A 24 -28.62 -24.29 -10.05
C LEU A 24 -27.72 -23.40 -9.19
N PHE A 25 -27.99 -23.27 -7.90
CA PHE A 25 -27.16 -22.47 -6.98
C PHE A 25 -25.76 -23.06 -6.80
N ILE A 26 -25.65 -24.38 -6.65
CA ILE A 26 -24.36 -25.09 -6.51
C ILE A 26 -23.55 -24.96 -7.80
N LEU A 27 -24.18 -25.19 -8.97
CA LEU A 27 -23.50 -25.05 -10.27
C LEU A 27 -23.08 -23.61 -10.57
N ARG A 28 -23.85 -22.61 -10.12
CA ARG A 28 -23.48 -21.18 -10.25
C ARG A 28 -22.32 -20.81 -9.34
N ASP A 29 -22.27 -21.36 -8.12
CA ASP A 29 -21.17 -21.10 -7.18
C ASP A 29 -19.85 -21.69 -7.69
N ASP A 30 -19.87 -22.90 -8.25
CA ASP A 30 -18.68 -23.53 -8.84
C ASP A 30 -18.16 -22.74 -10.04
N SER A 31 -19.07 -22.30 -10.93
CA SER A 31 -18.74 -21.42 -12.06
C SER A 31 -18.17 -20.06 -11.62
N TYR A 32 -18.60 -19.54 -10.46
CA TYR A 32 -18.11 -18.28 -9.89
C TYR A 32 -16.74 -18.46 -9.23
N ARG A 33 -16.51 -19.59 -8.54
CA ARG A 33 -15.20 -19.96 -7.96
C ARG A 33 -14.15 -20.16 -9.04
N GLU A 34 -14.47 -20.82 -10.15
CA GLU A 34 -13.54 -21.01 -11.27
C GLU A 34 -13.12 -19.67 -11.91
N LYS A 35 -14.07 -18.73 -12.08
CA LYS A 35 -13.76 -17.38 -12.60
C LYS A 35 -12.87 -16.58 -11.64
N LYS A 36 -13.03 -16.75 -10.32
CA LYS A 36 -12.19 -16.09 -9.31
C LYS A 36 -10.75 -16.65 -9.30
N ILE A 37 -10.59 -17.97 -9.48
CA ILE A 37 -9.27 -18.62 -9.60
C ILE A 37 -8.54 -18.14 -10.86
N LYS A 38 -9.22 -18.08 -12.02
CA LYS A 38 -8.62 -17.54 -13.26
C LYS A 38 -8.25 -16.05 -13.18
N LYS A 39 -8.97 -15.24 -12.39
CA LYS A 39 -8.68 -13.81 -12.20
C LYS A 39 -7.50 -13.55 -11.25
N GLY A 40 -7.17 -14.50 -10.37
CA GLY A 40 -6.05 -14.42 -9.43
C GLY A 40 -4.68 -14.86 -9.98
N SER A 41 -4.62 -15.45 -11.18
CA SER A 41 -3.38 -16.03 -11.73
C SER A 41 -2.75 -15.22 -12.88
N ARG A 42 -2.98 -13.89 -12.96
CA ARG A 42 -2.17 -13.07 -13.88
C ARG A 42 -0.77 -12.90 -13.29
N LYS A 43 0.15 -13.73 -13.75
CA LYS A 43 1.59 -13.56 -13.59
C LYS A 43 1.95 -12.17 -14.12
N PHE A 44 2.36 -11.26 -13.24
CA PHE A 44 2.82 -9.93 -13.62
C PHE A 44 4.24 -10.10 -14.15
N GLU A 45 4.40 -10.06 -15.47
CA GLU A 45 5.68 -10.13 -16.14
C GLU A 45 6.30 -8.73 -16.11
N ILE A 46 7.38 -8.57 -15.33
CA ILE A 46 8.13 -7.32 -15.26
C ILE A 46 8.93 -7.23 -16.56
N GLN A 47 8.51 -6.33 -17.45
CA GLN A 47 9.28 -5.96 -18.62
C GLN A 47 10.44 -5.05 -18.17
N THR A 48 11.62 -5.64 -17.98
CA THR A 48 12.87 -4.88 -17.80
C THR A 48 13.37 -4.43 -19.16
N ASP A 49 13.05 -3.20 -19.55
CA ASP A 49 13.72 -2.55 -20.66
C ASP A 49 15.13 -2.14 -20.20
N THR A 50 16.10 -2.98 -20.56
CA THR A 50 17.52 -2.76 -20.28
C THR A 50 18.01 -1.62 -21.17
N VAL A 51 18.19 -0.42 -20.61
CA VAL A 51 18.92 0.65 -21.28
C VAL A 51 20.41 0.32 -21.20
N THR A 52 20.97 -0.17 -22.30
CA THR A 52 22.41 -0.33 -22.49
C THR A 52 23.06 1.03 -22.63
N GLY A 53 23.40 1.65 -21.50
CA GLY A 53 24.33 2.77 -21.42
C GLY A 53 25.72 2.27 -21.05
N THR A 54 26.58 2.10 -22.05
CA THR A 54 27.99 1.75 -21.88
C THR A 54 28.78 2.94 -21.37
N GLU A 55 28.96 3.06 -20.05
CA GLU A 55 30.16 3.65 -19.43
C GLU A 55 30.44 2.90 -18.11
N THR A 56 31.27 1.87 -18.18
CA THR A 56 31.77 1.16 -17.00
C THR A 56 32.79 2.03 -16.28
N GLY A 57 32.30 2.94 -15.44
CA GLY A 57 33.07 3.50 -14.33
C GLY A 57 33.27 2.42 -13.28
N LYS A 58 34.38 1.68 -13.35
CA LYS A 58 34.86 0.86 -12.22
C LYS A 58 35.29 1.81 -11.10
N CYS A 59 34.39 2.10 -10.18
CA CYS A 59 34.76 2.52 -8.83
C CYS A 59 34.62 1.29 -7.93
N SER A 60 35.76 0.67 -7.62
CA SER A 60 35.83 -0.28 -6.52
C SER A 60 35.45 0.47 -5.23
N PRO A 61 34.54 -0.04 -4.40
CA PRO A 61 34.31 0.55 -3.10
C PRO A 61 35.51 0.16 -2.23
N GLU A 62 36.37 1.13 -1.91
CA GLU A 62 37.43 0.94 -0.90
C GLU A 62 36.87 0.85 0.54
N ASN A 63 35.57 0.63 0.72
CA ASN A 63 34.99 0.27 2.01
C ASN A 63 33.90 -0.78 1.81
N ASP A 64 33.95 -1.85 2.58
CA ASP A 64 32.95 -2.94 2.70
C ASP A 64 31.61 -2.45 3.32
N SER A 65 31.24 -1.19 3.07
CA SER A 65 30.24 -0.39 3.82
C SER A 65 29.22 0.33 2.92
N GLY A 66 29.01 -0.13 1.69
CA GLY A 66 28.10 0.51 0.73
C GLY A 66 26.62 0.17 0.98
N ASP A 67 25.71 1.10 0.71
CA ASP A 67 24.26 0.85 0.80
C ASP A 67 23.79 -0.10 -0.29
N ASP A 68 22.82 -0.97 0.03
CA ASP A 68 22.18 -1.82 -0.96
C ASP A 68 21.13 -1.01 -1.75
N ILE A 69 20.43 -0.10 -1.06
CA ILE A 69 19.28 0.64 -1.57
C ILE A 69 19.29 2.06 -1.02
N ILE A 70 19.08 3.04 -1.90
CA ILE A 70 18.76 4.43 -1.52
C ILE A 70 17.28 4.68 -1.75
N ILE A 71 16.60 5.24 -0.74
CA ILE A 71 15.22 5.70 -0.84
C ILE A 71 15.21 7.22 -0.73
N VAL A 72 14.63 7.89 -1.72
CA VAL A 72 14.49 9.35 -1.70
C VAL A 72 13.06 9.73 -1.31
N GLY A 73 12.91 10.40 -0.18
CA GLY A 73 11.65 10.75 0.46
C GLY A 73 11.26 9.75 1.53
N ALA A 74 11.08 10.22 2.76
CA ALA A 74 10.60 9.48 3.93
C ALA A 74 9.12 9.80 4.23
N GLY A 75 8.30 9.94 3.19
CA GLY A 75 6.84 9.99 3.31
C GLY A 75 6.23 8.61 3.56
N VAL A 76 4.93 8.44 3.29
CA VAL A 76 4.22 7.16 3.51
C VAL A 76 4.92 5.99 2.80
N ALA A 77 5.18 6.15 1.50
CA ALA A 77 5.77 5.10 0.68
C ALA A 77 7.21 4.79 1.11
N GLY A 78 8.05 5.82 1.23
CA GLY A 78 9.46 5.63 1.55
C GLY A 78 9.71 5.09 2.96
N ALA A 79 8.98 5.57 3.97
CA ALA A 79 9.12 5.06 5.35
C ALA A 79 8.64 3.60 5.46
N ALA A 80 7.51 3.25 4.83
CA ALA A 80 7.02 1.87 4.81
C ALA A 80 8.01 0.93 4.11
N LEU A 81 8.55 1.38 2.97
CA LEU A 81 9.51 0.61 2.19
C LEU A 81 10.85 0.45 2.93
N ALA A 82 11.34 1.51 3.57
CA ALA A 82 12.53 1.49 4.40
C ALA A 82 12.41 0.46 5.53
N HIS A 83 11.29 0.48 6.26
CA HIS A 83 11.01 -0.49 7.32
C HIS A 83 11.00 -1.93 6.78
N THR A 84 10.29 -2.16 5.67
CA THR A 84 10.13 -3.50 5.10
C THR A 84 11.47 -4.08 4.61
N LEU A 85 12.22 -3.30 3.83
CA LEU A 85 13.53 -3.71 3.32
C LEU A 85 14.56 -3.87 4.44
N GLY A 86 14.51 -3.02 5.46
CA GLY A 86 15.35 -3.14 6.65
C GLY A 86 15.06 -4.43 7.43
N LYS A 87 13.78 -4.83 7.56
CA LYS A 87 13.38 -6.12 8.17
C LYS A 87 13.92 -7.31 7.37
N ASP A 88 13.96 -7.18 6.05
CA ASP A 88 14.55 -8.18 5.16
C ASP A 88 16.09 -8.18 5.16
N GLY A 89 16.71 -7.33 6.00
CA GLY A 89 18.15 -7.31 6.25
C GLY A 89 18.97 -6.51 5.24
N ARG A 90 18.32 -5.69 4.39
CA ARG A 90 18.99 -4.78 3.45
C ARG A 90 19.59 -3.58 4.17
N ARG A 91 20.74 -3.11 3.68
CA ARG A 91 21.31 -1.81 4.09
C ARG A 91 20.61 -0.70 3.31
N VAL A 92 19.70 -0.02 3.96
CA VAL A 92 18.86 1.02 3.35
C VAL A 92 19.28 2.39 3.87
N ARG A 93 19.59 3.30 2.95
CA ARG A 93 19.75 4.73 3.23
C ARG A 93 18.50 5.47 2.84
N VAL A 94 18.00 6.34 3.71
CA VAL A 94 16.82 7.17 3.44
C VAL A 94 17.21 8.63 3.44
N ILE A 95 16.90 9.32 2.36
CA ILE A 95 17.18 10.75 2.20
C ILE A 95 15.86 11.50 2.23
N GLU A 96 15.70 12.41 3.18
CA GLU A 96 14.48 13.20 3.35
C GLU A 96 14.83 14.68 3.48
N ARG A 97 13.96 15.56 2.99
CA ARG A 97 14.20 16.99 3.07
C ARG A 97 13.92 17.58 4.44
N ASP A 98 12.90 17.05 5.11
CA ASP A 98 12.51 17.49 6.43
C ASP A 98 12.02 16.31 7.30
N LEU A 99 12.76 16.04 8.37
CA LEU A 99 12.45 15.01 9.34
C LEU A 99 11.47 15.47 10.42
N THR A 100 11.18 16.77 10.51
CA THR A 100 10.15 17.29 11.41
C THR A 100 8.76 16.74 11.04
N GLU A 101 7.83 16.80 11.98
CA GLU A 101 6.47 16.34 11.79
C GLU A 101 5.77 17.16 10.68
N PRO A 102 5.36 16.54 9.55
CA PRO A 102 4.76 17.29 8.46
C PRO A 102 3.41 17.92 8.84
N ASP A 103 3.26 19.22 8.62
CA ASP A 103 1.98 19.94 8.73
C ASP A 103 1.31 20.07 7.36
N ARG A 104 0.29 19.24 7.10
CA ARG A 104 -0.45 19.22 5.83
C ARG A 104 -1.80 18.53 5.96
N ILE A 105 -2.74 18.95 5.12
CA ILE A 105 -4.13 18.45 5.09
C ILE A 105 -4.35 17.16 4.27
N VAL A 106 -3.29 16.57 3.71
CA VAL A 106 -3.38 15.43 2.79
C VAL A 106 -3.07 14.11 3.51
N GLY A 107 -3.78 13.05 3.13
CA GLY A 107 -3.49 11.70 3.61
C GLY A 107 -3.93 11.43 5.05
N GLU A 108 -5.07 12.00 5.46
CA GLU A 108 -5.63 11.88 6.81
C GLU A 108 -6.70 10.79 6.95
N LEU A 109 -6.93 9.99 5.89
CA LEU A 109 -7.83 8.84 5.93
C LEU A 109 -7.19 7.63 5.23
N LEU A 110 -6.84 6.63 6.03
CA LEU A 110 -6.41 5.31 5.59
C LEU A 110 -7.63 4.41 5.41
N GLN A 111 -7.81 3.90 4.19
CA GLN A 111 -8.87 2.94 3.86
C GLN A 111 -8.64 1.59 4.55
N PRO A 112 -9.68 0.76 4.77
CA PRO A 112 -9.52 -0.57 5.36
C PRO A 112 -8.47 -1.44 4.65
N GLY A 113 -8.41 -1.37 3.31
CA GLY A 113 -7.41 -2.08 2.52
C GLY A 113 -5.97 -1.58 2.76
N GLY A 114 -5.81 -0.28 3.02
CA GLY A 114 -4.51 0.28 3.39
C GLY A 114 -4.09 -0.15 4.80
N TYR A 115 -5.03 -0.18 5.74
CA TYR A 115 -4.79 -0.70 7.09
C TYR A 115 -4.38 -2.18 7.08
N LEU A 116 -5.06 -3.02 6.27
CA LEU A 116 -4.65 -4.41 6.05
C LEU A 116 -3.21 -4.52 5.53
N LYS A 117 -2.80 -3.62 4.63
CA LYS A 117 -1.43 -3.60 4.13
C LYS A 117 -0.42 -3.11 5.16
N LEU A 118 -0.78 -2.21 6.06
CA LEU A 118 0.09 -1.89 7.21
C LEU A 118 0.29 -3.12 8.11
N ALA A 119 -0.79 -3.86 8.41
CA ALA A 119 -0.72 -5.08 9.21
C ALA A 119 0.18 -6.15 8.57
N GLU A 120 0.06 -6.35 7.26
CA GLU A 120 0.91 -7.28 6.50
C GLU A 120 2.40 -6.91 6.57
N LEU A 121 2.72 -5.61 6.67
CA LEU A 121 4.10 -5.11 6.77
C LEU A 121 4.62 -5.04 8.21
N GLY A 122 3.77 -5.21 9.23
CA GLY A 122 4.11 -5.02 10.64
C GLY A 122 4.23 -3.53 11.04
N LEU A 123 3.39 -2.69 10.45
CA LEU A 123 3.34 -1.24 10.60
C LEU A 123 1.99 -0.75 11.14
N GLU A 124 1.08 -1.65 11.50
CA GLU A 124 -0.24 -1.34 12.03
C GLU A 124 -0.19 -0.56 13.34
N ASP A 125 0.84 -0.75 14.17
CA ASP A 125 1.05 0.00 15.41
C ASP A 125 1.42 1.47 15.17
N CYS A 126 1.71 1.86 13.94
CA CYS A 126 1.97 3.26 13.58
C CYS A 126 0.71 4.12 13.54
N VAL A 127 -0.49 3.52 13.54
CA VAL A 127 -1.76 4.26 13.71
C VAL A 127 -2.25 4.29 15.16
N GLU A 128 -1.53 3.63 16.06
CA GLU A 128 -1.82 3.66 17.50
C GLU A 128 -1.12 4.83 18.17
N GLU A 129 -1.66 5.30 19.30
CA GLU A 129 -1.10 6.40 20.12
C GLU A 129 -0.96 7.76 19.38
N ILE A 130 -1.65 7.93 18.24
CA ILE A 130 -1.68 9.19 17.48
C ILE A 130 -3.06 9.87 17.45
N ASP A 131 -3.98 9.41 18.29
CA ASP A 131 -5.39 9.81 18.32
C ASP A 131 -6.13 9.48 17.00
N ALA A 132 -5.79 8.32 16.41
CA ALA A 132 -6.43 7.85 15.20
C ALA A 132 -7.88 7.42 15.49
N GLN A 133 -8.80 7.92 14.67
CA GLN A 133 -10.22 7.61 14.72
C GLN A 133 -10.54 6.42 13.83
N ARG A 134 -11.23 5.42 14.38
CA ARG A 134 -11.71 4.28 13.60
C ARG A 134 -12.88 4.69 12.70
N VAL A 135 -12.77 4.39 11.40
CA VAL A 135 -13.77 4.75 10.38
C VAL A 135 -14.44 3.50 9.83
N LEU A 136 -15.76 3.37 10.04
CA LEU A 136 -16.54 2.18 9.67
C LEU A 136 -17.26 2.31 8.32
N GLY A 137 -17.16 3.47 7.68
CA GLY A 137 -17.84 3.79 6.44
C GLY A 137 -18.11 5.29 6.35
N TYR A 138 -19.09 5.66 5.53
CA TYR A 138 -19.45 7.04 5.25
C TYR A 138 -20.93 7.29 5.52
N ALA A 139 -21.25 8.55 5.84
CA ALA A 139 -22.61 9.06 5.74
C ALA A 139 -22.68 9.99 4.52
N LEU A 140 -23.66 9.77 3.64
CA LEU A 140 -23.91 10.61 2.47
C LEU A 140 -25.16 11.43 2.72
N PHE A 141 -25.07 12.74 2.50
CA PHE A 141 -26.18 13.68 2.62
C PHE A 141 -26.40 14.36 1.27
N LYS A 142 -27.64 14.35 0.78
CA LYS A 142 -28.01 15.01 -0.47
C LYS A 142 -29.49 15.39 -0.46
N ASP A 143 -29.80 16.66 -0.71
CA ASP A 143 -31.17 17.17 -0.88
C ASP A 143 -32.11 16.79 0.28
N GLY A 144 -31.64 16.94 1.53
CA GLY A 144 -32.39 16.56 2.74
C GLY A 144 -32.49 15.05 2.99
N ARG A 145 -31.96 14.21 2.11
CA ARG A 145 -31.87 12.76 2.28
C ARG A 145 -30.51 12.38 2.84
N ASN A 146 -30.47 11.30 3.61
CA ASN A 146 -29.23 10.72 4.09
C ASN A 146 -29.20 9.21 3.90
N THR A 147 -28.01 8.65 3.75
CA THR A 147 -27.77 7.20 3.77
C THR A 147 -26.41 6.90 4.39
N LYS A 148 -26.26 5.72 4.97
CA LYS A 148 -25.01 5.21 5.50
C LYS A 148 -24.44 4.17 4.55
N LEU A 149 -23.19 4.37 4.13
CA LEU A 149 -22.39 3.39 3.39
C LEU A 149 -21.38 2.76 4.33
N SER A 150 -21.70 1.59 4.88
CA SER A 150 -20.77 0.81 5.69
C SER A 150 -19.72 0.13 4.82
N TYR A 151 -18.48 0.03 5.31
CA TYR A 151 -17.46 -0.81 4.66
C TYR A 151 -17.85 -2.30 4.72
N PRO A 152 -17.54 -3.10 3.68
CA PRO A 152 -17.85 -4.54 3.63
C PRO A 152 -16.81 -5.35 4.43
N LEU A 153 -16.97 -5.36 5.75
CA LEU A 153 -15.96 -5.87 6.70
C LEU A 153 -16.28 -7.25 7.29
N GLU A 154 -17.37 -7.90 6.86
CA GLU A 154 -17.93 -9.10 7.50
C GLU A 154 -16.98 -10.31 7.47
N LYS A 155 -16.02 -10.31 6.54
CA LYS A 155 -15.04 -11.40 6.35
C LYS A 155 -13.67 -11.11 6.98
N PHE A 156 -13.53 -9.98 7.67
CA PHE A 156 -12.27 -9.55 8.25
C PHE A 156 -12.34 -9.53 9.78
N HIS A 157 -11.16 -9.48 10.42
CA HIS A 157 -11.08 -9.31 11.86
C HIS A 157 -11.77 -8.01 12.30
N ALA A 158 -12.37 -7.97 13.48
CA ALA A 158 -13.17 -6.85 13.96
C ALA A 158 -12.39 -5.52 13.97
N ASP A 159 -11.07 -5.58 14.12
CA ASP A 159 -10.20 -4.40 14.15
C ASP A 159 -9.97 -3.77 12.76
N VAL A 160 -10.16 -4.54 11.69
CA VAL A 160 -10.01 -4.07 10.31
C VAL A 160 -11.09 -3.05 10.00
N ALA A 161 -10.69 -1.80 9.88
CA ALA A 161 -11.54 -0.67 9.53
C ALA A 161 -10.65 0.46 8.99
N GLY A 162 -11.26 1.50 8.44
CA GLY A 162 -10.52 2.70 8.10
C GLY A 162 -9.95 3.36 9.35
N ARG A 163 -8.93 4.20 9.17
CA ARG A 163 -8.33 5.01 10.24
C ARG A 163 -8.18 6.43 9.75
N SER A 164 -8.66 7.41 10.51
CA SER A 164 -8.43 8.82 10.25
C SER A 164 -7.52 9.40 11.32
N PHE A 165 -6.59 10.26 10.96
CA PHE A 165 -5.55 10.76 11.87
C PHE A 165 -4.90 12.01 11.29
N HIS A 166 -4.19 12.75 12.13
CA HIS A 166 -3.25 13.78 11.65
C HIS A 166 -2.10 13.11 10.88
N ASN A 167 -1.92 13.50 9.61
CA ASN A 167 -0.93 12.87 8.74
C ASN A 167 0.50 12.97 9.29
N GLY A 168 0.85 14.11 9.89
CA GLY A 168 2.18 14.34 10.46
C GLY A 168 2.55 13.27 11.50
N ARG A 169 1.67 13.06 12.48
CA ARG A 169 1.85 12.05 13.54
C ARG A 169 2.04 10.64 12.98
N PHE A 170 1.25 10.27 11.97
CA PHE A 170 1.37 8.98 11.30
C PHE A 170 2.74 8.82 10.61
N ILE A 171 3.19 9.83 9.85
CA ILE A 171 4.51 9.80 9.20
C ILE A 171 5.63 9.71 10.25
N ARG A 172 5.53 10.45 11.35
CA ARG A 172 6.50 10.39 12.44
C ARG A 172 6.61 8.99 13.02
N ARG A 173 5.48 8.34 13.36
CA ARG A 173 5.47 6.95 13.85
C ARG A 173 6.10 5.98 12.85
N MET A 174 5.81 6.12 11.56
CA MET A 174 6.39 5.29 10.50
C MET A 174 7.92 5.45 10.40
N ARG A 175 8.41 6.69 10.49
CA ARG A 175 9.86 7.01 10.50
C ARG A 175 10.55 6.45 11.75
N GLU A 176 9.97 6.65 12.92
CA GLU A 176 10.47 6.09 14.20
C GLU A 176 10.55 4.57 14.12
N LYS A 177 9.49 3.91 13.64
CA LYS A 177 9.43 2.45 13.50
C LYS A 177 10.50 1.92 12.54
N ALA A 178 10.70 2.58 11.41
CA ALA A 178 11.78 2.23 10.48
C ALA A 178 13.16 2.38 11.13
N ALA A 179 13.39 3.48 11.87
CA ALA A 179 14.67 3.77 12.54
C ALA A 179 15.05 2.78 13.65
N THR A 180 14.12 1.98 14.17
CA THR A 180 14.43 0.93 15.16
C THR A 180 15.24 -0.24 14.59
N LEU A 181 15.34 -0.36 13.25
CA LEU A 181 16.00 -1.49 12.61
C LEU A 181 17.53 -1.28 12.56
N PRO A 182 18.33 -2.24 13.04
CA PRO A 182 19.78 -2.07 13.22
C PRO A 182 20.57 -1.93 11.91
N LYS A 183 19.98 -2.31 10.77
CA LYS A 183 20.57 -2.19 9.42
C LYS A 183 19.99 -1.04 8.60
N LEU A 184 19.11 -0.22 9.19
CA LEU A 184 18.70 1.05 8.59
C LEU A 184 19.77 2.09 8.91
N MET A 185 20.74 2.24 8.01
CA MET A 185 21.76 3.27 8.15
C MET A 185 21.21 4.58 7.61
N ASN A 186 20.97 5.48 8.56
CA ASN A 186 20.99 6.94 8.40
C ASN A 186 19.83 7.53 7.58
N TYR A 187 18.94 8.21 8.30
CA TYR A 187 18.16 9.28 7.70
C TYR A 187 19.09 10.48 7.49
N GLU A 188 19.21 10.93 6.24
CA GLU A 188 19.99 12.11 5.89
C GLU A 188 19.08 13.25 5.44
N LEU A 189 19.41 14.47 5.85
CA LEU A 189 18.62 15.67 5.55
C LEU A 189 19.10 16.32 4.24
N ALA A 190 18.26 16.38 3.21
CA ALA A 190 18.61 16.92 1.89
C ALA A 190 17.67 18.04 1.42
N ILE A 191 18.21 19.21 1.11
CA ILE A 191 17.43 20.35 0.62
C ILE A 191 17.08 20.26 -0.87
N ASP A 192 17.90 19.54 -1.65
CA ASP A 192 17.65 19.37 -3.08
C ASP A 192 18.17 18.02 -3.60
N LEU A 193 17.45 17.48 -4.58
CA LEU A 193 17.73 16.22 -5.24
C LEU A 193 18.02 16.51 -6.71
N LEU A 194 19.30 16.45 -7.08
CA LEU A 194 19.78 16.82 -8.41
C LEU A 194 19.75 15.62 -9.37
N SER A 195 20.01 14.42 -8.86
CA SER A 195 19.88 13.16 -9.59
C SER A 195 19.70 11.98 -8.63
N PRO A 196 19.38 10.76 -9.10
CA PRO A 196 19.24 9.58 -8.24
C PRO A 196 20.47 9.22 -7.39
N SER A 197 21.66 9.74 -7.72
CA SER A 197 22.92 9.48 -6.99
C SER A 197 23.54 10.75 -6.38
N TYR A 198 22.86 11.90 -6.50
CA TYR A 198 23.41 13.19 -6.10
C TYR A 198 22.38 14.02 -5.35
N VAL A 199 22.67 14.33 -4.09
CA VAL A 199 21.85 15.16 -3.23
C VAL A 199 22.64 16.30 -2.65
N LYS A 200 21.97 17.44 -2.48
CA LYS A 200 22.50 18.57 -1.73
C LYS A 200 21.95 18.52 -0.31
N LEU A 201 22.84 18.37 0.66
CA LEU A 201 22.49 18.32 2.07
C LEU A 201 22.14 19.72 2.60
N SER A 202 21.39 19.74 3.70
CA SER A 202 20.92 20.98 4.34
C SER A 202 22.04 21.90 4.85
N ASP A 203 23.20 21.34 5.16
CA ASP A 203 24.40 22.09 5.58
C ASP A 203 25.15 22.73 4.40
N GLY A 204 24.62 22.60 3.18
CA GLY A 204 25.21 23.10 1.95
C GLY A 204 26.25 22.16 1.34
N GLN A 205 26.60 21.07 2.01
CA GLN A 205 27.49 20.04 1.46
C GLN A 205 26.78 19.24 0.37
N GLU A 206 27.54 18.81 -0.62
CA GLU A 206 27.04 17.93 -1.67
C GLU A 206 27.45 16.50 -1.34
N LEU A 207 26.46 15.62 -1.26
CA LEU A 207 26.68 14.22 -0.97
C LEU A 207 26.40 13.39 -2.23
N ARG A 208 27.37 12.57 -2.58
CA ARG A 208 27.21 11.51 -3.57
C ARG A 208 27.00 10.20 -2.85
N ALA A 209 25.79 9.67 -2.96
CA ALA A 209 25.43 8.37 -2.43
C ALA A 209 25.22 7.42 -3.61
N TYR A 210 25.83 6.23 -3.52
CA TYR A 210 25.75 5.21 -4.55
C TYR A 210 25.17 3.94 -3.96
N ALA A 211 24.15 3.41 -4.62
CA ALA A 211 23.59 2.10 -4.36
C ALA A 211 23.23 1.44 -5.70
N PRO A 212 23.23 0.10 -5.77
CA PRO A 212 22.74 -0.64 -6.94
C PRO A 212 21.29 -0.30 -7.33
N LEU A 213 20.47 0.17 -6.38
CA LEU A 213 19.09 0.56 -6.60
C LEU A 213 18.75 1.85 -5.85
N THR A 214 18.24 2.85 -6.58
CA THR A 214 17.60 4.03 -6.00
C THR A 214 16.10 4.01 -6.25
N ILE A 215 15.31 4.22 -5.22
CA ILE A 215 13.84 4.27 -5.28
C ILE A 215 13.37 5.68 -4.93
N VAL A 216 12.74 6.35 -5.90
CA VAL A 216 12.27 7.73 -5.75
C VAL A 216 10.83 7.73 -5.21
N CYS A 217 10.66 8.24 -3.99
CA CYS A 217 9.42 8.33 -3.20
C CYS A 217 9.13 9.78 -2.75
N ASP A 218 9.54 10.78 -3.53
CA ASP A 218 9.49 12.23 -3.21
C ASP A 218 8.12 12.91 -3.42
N GLY A 219 7.07 12.11 -3.60
CA GLY A 219 5.67 12.56 -3.52
C GLY A 219 5.13 13.25 -4.77
N CYS A 220 4.00 13.95 -4.62
CA CYS A 220 3.23 14.48 -5.74
C CYS A 220 3.95 15.60 -6.50
N PHE A 221 4.88 16.32 -5.86
CA PHE A 221 5.70 17.39 -6.44
C PHE A 221 7.14 16.94 -6.78
N SER A 222 7.29 15.66 -7.15
CA SER A 222 8.58 15.06 -7.50
C SER A 222 9.40 15.88 -8.51
N ASN A 223 10.67 16.12 -8.20
CA ASN A 223 11.61 16.81 -9.09
C ASN A 223 12.13 15.88 -10.20
N LEU A 224 12.19 14.58 -9.94
CA LEU A 224 12.73 13.58 -10.87
C LEU A 224 11.67 12.93 -11.76
N ARG A 225 10.38 13.10 -11.49
CA ARG A 225 9.34 12.43 -12.28
C ARG A 225 9.43 12.73 -13.78
N ARG A 226 9.77 13.96 -14.16
CA ARG A 226 9.86 14.35 -15.59
C ARG A 226 11.02 13.69 -16.32
N SER A 227 12.11 13.38 -15.62
CA SER A 227 13.27 12.70 -16.21
C SER A 227 13.11 11.19 -16.20
N LEU A 228 12.31 10.64 -15.29
CA LEU A 228 12.14 9.19 -15.10
C LEU A 228 10.85 8.62 -15.72
N CYS A 229 9.88 9.47 -16.10
CA CYS A 229 8.59 9.02 -16.60
C CYS A 229 8.16 9.83 -17.83
N ASN A 230 7.63 9.12 -18.84
CA ASN A 230 6.88 9.75 -19.92
C ASN A 230 5.40 9.85 -19.52
N PRO A 231 4.87 11.04 -19.25
CA PRO A 231 3.44 11.19 -18.97
C PRO A 231 2.64 10.75 -20.20
N LYS A 232 1.56 10.00 -19.97
CA LYS A 232 0.55 9.67 -20.99
C LYS A 232 -0.52 10.74 -21.05
#